data_AF-A0A4Z0MFN7-F1
#
_entry.id   AF-A0A4Z0MFN7-F1
#
_cell.length_a   1.000
_cell.length_b   1.000
_cell.length_c   1.000
_cell.angle_alpha   90.00
_cell.angle_beta   90.00
_cell.angle_gamma   90.00
#
_symmetry.space_group_name_H-M   'P 1'
#
loop_
_entity.id
_entity.type
_entity.pdbx_description
1 polymer ?
#
loop_
_entity_poly.entity_id
_entity_poly.type
_entity_poly.pdbx_seq_one_letter_code
_entity_poly.pdbx_strand_id
1 'polypeptide(L)'
;MTFSTLKDTYLQRLGFVRLSLYRSWDYPVAATEAGFTPTTDMRYQHQLVGRDGTRLYACSWIHEPGYMLTTAQHVSSLAHVVAELDSDDVVTLQRHIEAFFLLHGGSVLPNASEDRPQLMLS
;
A
#
# COMPACT_ATOMS: atom_id res chain seq x y z
N MET A 1 -7.62 13.24 19.67
CA MET A 1 -6.99 12.53 18.54
C MET A 1 -8.07 11.72 17.86
N THR A 2 -8.34 11.93 16.58
CA THR A 2 -9.35 11.17 15.82
C THR A 2 -8.72 9.88 15.30
N PHE A 3 -9.43 8.76 15.31
CA PHE A 3 -8.92 7.43 14.93
C PHE A 3 -8.20 7.42 13.57
N SER A 4 -8.70 8.21 12.62
CA SER A 4 -8.08 8.46 11.30
C SER A 4 -6.65 8.98 11.37
N THR A 5 -6.30 9.80 12.37
CA THR A 5 -4.92 10.36 12.51
C THR A 5 -3.91 9.32 12.97
N LEU A 6 -4.34 8.30 13.72
CA LEU A 6 -3.45 7.27 14.25
C LEU A 6 -3.10 6.22 13.17
N LYS A 7 -4.09 5.75 12.41
CA LYS A 7 -3.86 4.91 11.22
C LYS A 7 -2.97 5.61 10.20
N ASP A 8 -3.24 6.89 9.93
CA ASP A 8 -2.45 7.71 9.02
C ASP A 8 -0.97 7.78 9.44
N THR A 9 -0.72 7.99 10.74
CA THR A 9 0.63 8.01 11.29
C THR A 9 1.35 6.67 11.12
N TYR A 10 0.67 5.55 11.37
CA TYR A 10 1.28 4.23 11.23
C TYR A 10 1.57 3.87 9.77
N LEU A 11 0.63 4.13 8.86
CA LEU A 11 0.84 3.90 7.44
C LEU A 11 2.00 4.72 6.91
N GLN A 12 2.11 6.01 7.30
CA GLN A 12 3.25 6.84 6.93
C GLN A 12 4.59 6.29 7.44
N ARG A 13 4.64 5.77 8.67
CA ARG A 13 5.85 5.11 9.21
C ARG A 13 6.23 3.84 8.45
N LEU A 14 5.24 3.14 7.90
CA LEU A 14 5.44 1.98 7.04
C LEU A 14 5.74 2.34 5.58
N GLY A 15 6.04 3.60 5.27
CA GLY A 15 6.43 4.03 3.93
C GLY A 15 5.26 4.30 2.98
N PHE A 16 4.02 4.39 3.50
CA PHE A 16 2.88 4.81 2.70
C PHE A 16 2.74 6.33 2.63
N VAL A 17 2.40 6.83 1.45
CA VAL A 17 2.01 8.22 1.23
C VAL A 17 0.51 8.25 0.97
N ARG A 18 -0.18 9.12 1.70
CA ARG A 18 -1.62 9.34 1.50
C ARG A 18 -1.83 9.89 0.10
N LEU A 19 -2.68 9.22 -0.67
CA LEU A 19 -3.16 9.76 -1.92
C LEU A 19 -4.19 10.82 -1.57
N SER A 20 -3.98 12.05 -2.03
CA SER A 20 -4.99 13.10 -1.99
C SER A 20 -6.29 12.50 -2.48
N LEU A 21 -7.39 12.68 -1.74
CA LEU A 21 -8.73 12.37 -2.22
C LEU A 21 -8.95 13.24 -3.46
N TYR A 22 -8.52 12.74 -4.62
CA TYR A 22 -8.95 13.27 -5.88
C TYR A 22 -10.46 13.04 -5.83
N ARG A 23 -11.20 14.15 -5.87
CA ARG A 23 -12.64 14.13 -5.97
C ARG A 23 -12.95 13.04 -6.99
N SER A 24 -13.87 12.16 -6.64
CA SER A 24 -14.57 11.32 -7.60
C SER A 24 -14.69 12.03 -8.95
N TRP A 25 -14.57 11.27 -10.05
CA TRP A 25 -15.40 11.49 -11.26
C TRP A 25 -14.79 12.05 -12.56
N ASP A 26 -13.50 11.90 -12.89
CA ASP A 26 -13.06 12.09 -14.31
C ASP A 26 -13.01 10.79 -15.12
N TYR A 27 -13.54 9.68 -14.58
CA TYR A 27 -13.88 8.51 -15.38
C TYR A 27 -15.39 8.31 -15.33
N PRO A 28 -16.08 8.14 -16.47
CA PRO A 28 -17.46 7.71 -16.46
C PRO A 28 -17.48 6.30 -15.89
N VAL A 29 -17.81 6.20 -14.61
CA VAL A 29 -18.41 4.98 -14.08
C VAL A 29 -19.72 4.86 -14.84
N ALA A 30 -19.69 4.18 -15.99
CA ALA A 30 -20.90 3.56 -16.51
C ALA A 30 -21.49 2.81 -15.30
N ALA A 31 -22.77 3.01 -15.03
CA ALA A 31 -23.47 2.61 -13.80
C ALA A 31 -23.53 1.09 -13.53
N THR A 32 -22.56 0.34 -14.04
CA THR A 32 -22.48 -1.12 -14.15
C THR A 32 -21.19 -1.70 -13.58
N GLU A 33 -20.18 -0.91 -13.20
CA GLU A 33 -18.97 -1.47 -12.58
C GLU A 33 -19.03 -1.37 -11.05
N ALA A 34 -19.22 -2.52 -10.40
CA ALA A 34 -19.12 -2.68 -8.96
C ALA A 34 -17.67 -2.44 -8.54
N GLY A 35 -17.35 -1.21 -8.14
CA GLY A 35 -16.09 -0.92 -7.45
C GLY A 35 -16.10 -1.60 -6.08
N PHE A 36 -15.11 -2.45 -5.81
CA PHE A 36 -14.97 -3.17 -4.52
C PHE A 36 -14.55 -2.28 -3.34
N THR A 37 -14.55 -0.95 -3.50
CA THR A 37 -13.99 -0.02 -2.50
C THR A 37 -15.02 1.05 -2.11
N PRO A 38 -15.45 1.08 -0.84
CA PRO A 38 -16.29 2.15 -0.31
C PRO A 38 -15.68 3.54 -0.52
N THR A 39 -16.52 4.53 -0.77
CA THR A 39 -16.15 5.96 -0.88
C THR A 39 -15.65 6.56 0.43
N THR A 40 -15.74 5.81 1.53
CA THR A 40 -15.37 6.21 2.90
C THR A 40 -13.96 5.82 3.31
N ASP A 41 -13.13 5.29 2.41
CA ASP A 41 -11.81 4.77 2.75
C ASP A 41 -10.69 5.76 2.43
N MET A 42 -9.67 5.82 3.29
CA MET A 42 -8.45 6.55 2.98
C MET A 42 -7.51 5.68 2.15
N ARG A 43 -7.01 6.23 1.04
CA ARG A 43 -6.09 5.52 0.14
C ARG A 43 -4.67 6.00 0.30
N TYR A 44 -3.78 5.03 0.20
CA TYR A 44 -2.35 5.22 0.33
C TYR A 44 -1.62 4.43 -0.74
N GLN A 45 -0.46 4.94 -1.16
CA GLN A 45 0.47 4.22 -2.01
C GLN A 45 1.80 4.06 -1.27
N HIS A 46 2.36 2.86 -1.30
CA HIS A 46 3.70 2.63 -0.77
C HIS A 46 4.75 3.33 -1.65
N GLN A 47 5.79 3.89 -1.03
CA GLN A 47 6.85 4.61 -1.74
C GLN A 47 7.70 3.66 -2.60
N LEU A 48 7.96 2.46 -2.08
CA LEU A 48 8.66 1.42 -2.83
C LEU A 48 7.75 0.77 -3.88
N VAL A 49 8.35 0.37 -4.98
CA VAL A 49 7.75 -0.41 -6.06
C VAL A 49 8.48 -1.75 -6.11
N GLY A 50 7.74 -2.83 -6.35
CA GLY A 50 8.31 -4.15 -6.63
C GLY A 50 9.31 -4.09 -7.78
N ARG A 51 10.27 -5.02 -7.80
CA ARG A 51 11.31 -5.05 -8.85
C ARG A 51 10.73 -5.38 -10.22
N ASP A 52 9.61 -6.09 -10.24
CA ASP A 52 8.79 -6.36 -11.42
C ASP A 52 7.92 -5.16 -11.86
N GLY A 53 7.99 -4.03 -11.14
CA GLY A 53 7.19 -2.83 -11.39
C GLY A 53 5.85 -2.81 -10.66
N THR A 54 5.51 -3.86 -9.89
CA THR A 54 4.23 -3.94 -9.17
C THR A 54 4.19 -2.94 -8.02
N ARG A 55 3.12 -2.14 -7.95
CA ARG A 55 2.90 -1.16 -6.87
C ARG A 55 2.10 -1.77 -5.74
N LEU A 56 2.25 -1.22 -4.53
CA LEU A 56 1.44 -1.56 -3.38
C LEU A 56 0.61 -0.36 -2.94
N TYR A 57 -0.68 -0.59 -2.72
CA TYR A 57 -1.62 0.37 -2.20
C TYR A 57 -2.28 -0.18 -0.92
N ALA A 58 -2.66 0.71 -0.02
CA ALA A 58 -3.46 0.39 1.15
C ALA A 58 -4.75 1.21 1.14
N CYS A 59 -5.88 0.54 1.35
CA CYS A 59 -7.15 1.16 1.70
C CYS A 59 -7.36 0.98 3.20
N SER A 60 -7.50 2.08 3.94
CA SER A 60 -7.78 2.08 5.37
C SER A 60 -9.23 2.44 5.60
N TRP A 61 -9.97 1.57 6.28
CA TRP A 61 -11.33 1.87 6.72
C TRP A 61 -11.28 2.97 7.78
N ILE A 62 -12.05 4.05 7.58
CA ILE A 62 -12.00 5.24 8.46
C ILE A 62 -12.72 4.98 9.79
N HIS A 63 -13.82 4.24 9.75
CA HIS A 63 -14.71 4.02 10.89
C HIS A 63 -14.58 2.63 11.52
N GLU A 64 -13.82 1.74 10.88
CA GLU A 64 -13.68 0.34 11.25
C GLU A 64 -12.19 -0.04 11.34
N PRO A 65 -11.81 -0.99 12.20
CA PRO A 65 -10.43 -1.48 12.26
C PRO A 65 -10.13 -2.33 11.03
N GLY A 66 -8.91 -2.21 10.49
CA GLY A 66 -8.48 -3.00 9.34
C GLY A 66 -8.03 -2.21 8.12
N TYR A 67 -7.50 -2.97 7.17
CA TYR A 67 -6.86 -2.51 5.95
C TYR A 67 -7.07 -3.51 4.81
N MET A 68 -7.18 -3.02 3.59
CA MET A 68 -7.05 -3.83 2.38
C MET A 68 -5.79 -3.43 1.62
N LEU A 69 -4.90 -4.40 1.39
CA LEU A 69 -3.71 -4.25 0.56
C LEU A 69 -3.99 -4.67 -0.88
N THR A 70 -3.54 -3.88 -1.84
CA THR A 70 -3.88 -4.09 -3.25
C THR A 70 -2.73 -3.72 -4.18
N THR A 71 -2.71 -4.32 -5.37
CA THR A 71 -1.73 -4.00 -6.44
C THR A 71 -2.20 -2.93 -7.40
N ALA A 72 -3.48 -2.57 -7.33
CA ALA A 72 -4.10 -1.58 -8.19
C ALA A 72 -4.80 -0.51 -7.36
N GLN A 73 -4.65 0.75 -7.79
CA GLN A 73 -5.37 1.87 -7.19
C GLN A 73 -6.89 1.72 -7.30
N HIS A 74 -7.38 1.03 -8.34
CA HIS A 74 -8.78 0.68 -8.54
C HIS A 74 -8.97 -0.84 -8.50
N VAL A 75 -9.71 -1.31 -7.50
CA VAL A 75 -10.01 -2.73 -7.33
C VAL A 75 -11.29 -3.07 -8.10
N SER A 76 -11.12 -3.59 -9.31
CA SER A 76 -12.20 -4.13 -10.14
C SER A 76 -12.26 -5.66 -10.13
N SER A 77 -11.28 -6.33 -9.51
CA SER A 77 -11.16 -7.78 -9.46
C SER A 77 -10.44 -8.23 -8.18
N LEU A 78 -10.78 -9.43 -7.70
CA LEU A 78 -10.06 -10.10 -6.61
C LEU A 78 -8.58 -10.31 -6.91
N ALA A 79 -8.19 -10.37 -8.18
CA ALA A 79 -6.78 -10.46 -8.58
C ALA A 79 -5.94 -9.25 -8.17
N HIS A 80 -6.57 -8.12 -7.86
CA HIS A 80 -5.87 -6.93 -7.35
C HIS A 80 -5.69 -6.95 -5.82
N VAL A 81 -6.38 -7.86 -5.11
CA VAL A 81 -6.32 -7.93 -3.65
C VAL A 81 -5.12 -8.78 -3.24
N VAL A 82 -4.24 -8.17 -2.43
CA VAL A 82 -3.09 -8.85 -1.82
C VAL A 82 -3.48 -9.47 -0.50
N ALA A 83 -4.16 -8.70 0.35
CA ALA A 83 -4.64 -9.14 1.65
C ALA A 83 -5.77 -8.24 2.15
N GLU A 84 -6.66 -8.82 2.94
CA GLU A 84 -7.65 -8.10 3.73
C GLU A 84 -7.37 -8.39 5.21
N LEU A 85 -7.21 -7.33 6.00
CA LEU A 85 -6.88 -7.37 7.41
C LEU A 85 -8.04 -6.76 8.17
N ASP A 86 -8.61 -7.51 9.11
CA ASP A 86 -9.77 -7.13 9.92
C ASP A 86 -9.41 -6.38 11.21
N SER A 87 -8.12 -6.06 11.40
CA SER A 87 -7.59 -5.41 12.59
C SER A 87 -6.54 -4.36 12.27
N ASP A 88 -6.34 -3.43 13.21
CA ASP A 88 -5.34 -2.37 13.12
C ASP A 88 -3.93 -2.82 13.56
N ASP A 89 -3.67 -4.14 13.63
CA ASP A 89 -2.39 -4.68 14.09
C ASP A 89 -1.26 -4.34 13.12
N VAL A 90 -0.41 -3.40 13.53
CA VAL A 90 0.70 -2.88 12.74
C VAL A 90 1.74 -3.95 12.43
N VAL A 91 1.92 -4.94 13.32
CA VAL A 91 2.88 -6.03 13.11
C VAL A 91 2.40 -6.96 12.00
N THR A 92 1.12 -7.33 12.01
CA THR A 92 0.53 -8.14 10.94
C THR A 92 0.54 -7.39 9.61
N LEU A 93 0.22 -6.10 9.61
CA LEU A 93 0.32 -5.26 8.42
C LEU A 93 1.75 -5.23 7.86
N GLN A 94 2.75 -5.01 8.71
CA GLN A 94 4.16 -4.99 8.30
C GLN A 94 4.60 -6.33 7.68
N ARG A 95 4.21 -7.46 8.27
CA ARG A 95 4.53 -8.79 7.70
C ARG A 95 3.96 -8.99 6.30
N HIS A 96 2.74 -8.51 6.04
CA HIS A 96 2.15 -8.61 4.71
C HIS A 96 2.86 -7.71 3.69
N ILE A 97 3.33 -6.53 4.10
CA ILE A 97 4.12 -5.65 3.25
C ILE A 97 5.46 -6.31 2.90
N GLU A 98 6.16 -6.86 3.89
CA GLU A 98 7.42 -7.57 3.68
C GLU A 98 7.24 -8.78 2.76
N ALA A 99 6.22 -9.61 2.99
CA ALA A 99 5.89 -10.74 2.14
C ALA A 99 5.58 -10.32 0.70
N PHE A 100 4.83 -9.23 0.52
CA PHE A 100 4.54 -8.66 -0.78
C PHE A 100 5.84 -8.30 -1.53
N PHE A 101 6.73 -7.54 -0.91
CA PHE A 101 7.96 -7.13 -1.60
C PHE A 101 8.90 -8.31 -1.88
N LEU A 102 8.99 -9.28 -0.98
CA LEU A 102 9.74 -10.52 -1.22
C LEU A 102 9.22 -11.28 -2.46
N LEU A 103 7.89 -11.37 -2.63
CA LEU A 103 7.27 -12.00 -3.80
C LEU A 103 7.53 -11.23 -5.09
N HIS A 104 7.51 -9.90 -5.03
CA HIS A 104 7.72 -9.01 -6.17
C HIS A 104 9.20 -8.63 -6.37
N GLY A 105 10.14 -9.36 -5.74
CA GLY A 105 11.58 -9.23 -5.94
C GLY A 105 12.22 -7.97 -5.37
N GLY A 106 11.52 -7.27 -4.47
CA GLY A 106 12.02 -6.12 -3.69
C GLY A 106 12.32 -6.50 -2.24
N SER A 107 13.06 -5.64 -1.53
CA SER A 107 13.20 -5.70 -0.07
C SER A 107 12.67 -4.40 0.51
N VAL A 108 11.92 -4.48 1.62
CA VAL A 108 11.42 -3.30 2.36
C VAL A 108 12.55 -2.57 3.08
N LEU A 109 13.76 -3.14 3.12
CA LEU A 109 14.90 -2.52 3.76
C LEU A 109 15.27 -1.22 3.02
N PRO A 110 15.39 -0.08 3.74
CA PRO A 110 15.86 1.15 3.15
C PRO A 110 17.27 0.90 2.62
N ASN A 111 17.46 1.15 1.32
CA ASN A 111 18.74 1.26 0.62
C ASN A 111 19.98 0.95 1.49
N ALA A 112 20.35 -0.33 1.57
CA ALA A 112 21.76 -0.68 1.66
C ALA A 112 22.35 -0.52 0.25
N SER A 113 22.43 0.73 -0.22
CA SER A 113 23.15 1.06 -1.43
C SER A 113 24.63 0.81 -1.18
N GLU A 114 25.13 -0.28 -1.77
CA GLU A 114 26.46 -0.42 -2.37
C GLU A 114 27.61 0.35 -1.70
N ASP A 115 28.21 -0.24 -0.68
CA ASP A 115 29.62 0.00 -0.37
C ASP A 115 30.42 -1.22 -0.86
N ARG A 116 30.68 -1.25 -2.18
CA ARG A 116 31.73 -2.12 -2.74
C ARG A 116 33.02 -1.32 -2.69
N PRO A 117 33.97 -1.62 -1.79
CA PRO A 117 35.33 -1.12 -1.95
C PRO A 117 35.89 -1.72 -3.25
N GLN A 118 36.15 -0.86 -4.22
CA GLN A 118 36.94 -1.22 -5.40
C GLN A 118 38.31 -1.71 -4.91
N LEU A 119 38.58 -3.00 -5.16
CA LEU A 119 39.93 -3.56 -5.12
C LEU A 119 40.80 -2.80 -6.13
N MET A 120 41.51 -1.77 -5.67
CA MET A 120 42.70 -1.28 -6.34
C MET A 120 43.81 -2.30 -6.11
N LEU A 121 43.99 -3.18 -7.09
CA LEU A 121 45.23 -3.92 -7.28
C LEU A 121 46.27 -2.93 -7.84
N SER A 122 47.28 -2.62 -7.01
CA SER A 122 48.56 -2.06 -7.44
C SER A 122 49.60 -3.15 -7.42
#